data_AF-A0A553SFG7-F1
#
_entry.id   AF-A0A553SFG7-F1
#
_cell.length_a   1.000
_cell.length_b   1.000
_cell.length_c   1.000
_cell.angle_alpha   90.00
_cell.angle_beta   90.00
_cell.angle_gamma   90.00
#
_symmetry.space_group_name_H-M   'P 1'
#
loop_
_entity.id
_entity.type
_entity.pdbx_description
1 polymer ?
#
loop_
_entity_poly.entity_id
_entity_poly.type
_entity_poly.pdbx_seq_one_letter_code
_entity_poly.pdbx_strand_id
1 'polypeptide(L)' 'MTELTIKELAFIEDEIRAETITAKTLNWCAAQCHDETLKSTLEAMAEKHQLKIADLSKYFNRTSNIQ' A
#
# COMPACT_ATOMS: atom_id res chain seq x y z
N MET A 1 11.03 -17.36 -15.46
CA MET A 1 10.05 -16.27 -15.29
C MET A 1 8.73 -16.97 -14.98
N THR A 2 8.29 -16.92 -13.74
CA THR A 2 7.04 -17.58 -13.32
C THR A 2 5.88 -16.66 -13.66
N GLU A 3 5.03 -17.06 -14.61
CA GLU A 3 3.75 -16.39 -14.84
C GLU A 3 2.88 -16.58 -13.59
N LEU A 4 2.39 -15.47 -13.04
CA LEU A 4 1.46 -15.52 -11.93
C LEU A 4 0.10 -16.00 -12.43
N THR A 5 -0.51 -16.89 -11.67
CA THR A 5 -1.90 -17.31 -11.90
C THR A 5 -2.85 -16.13 -11.67
N ILE A 6 -4.05 -16.18 -12.28
CA ILE A 6 -5.11 -15.18 -12.05
C ILE A 6 -5.42 -15.03 -10.55
N LYS A 7 -5.34 -16.13 -9.79
CA LYS A 7 -5.55 -16.12 -8.35
C LYS A 7 -4.48 -15.32 -7.60
N GLU A 8 -3.21 -15.46 -7.99
CA GLU A 8 -2.11 -14.69 -7.40
C GLU A 8 -2.19 -13.20 -7.77
N LEU A 9 -2.58 -12.87 -9.00
CA LEU A 9 -2.84 -11.49 -9.41
C LEU A 9 -3.97 -10.86 -8.58
N ALA A 10 -5.06 -11.57 -8.36
CA ALA A 10 -6.16 -11.11 -7.51
C ALA A 10 -5.72 -10.88 -6.05
N PHE A 11 -4.87 -11.74 -5.50
CA PHE A 11 -4.32 -11.54 -4.15
C PHE A 11 -3.43 -10.30 -4.06
N ILE A 12 -2.63 -10.02 -5.09
CA ILE A 12 -1.79 -8.81 -5.12
C ILE A 12 -2.67 -7.55 -5.21
N GLU A 13 -3.73 -7.60 -6.01
CA GLU A 13 -4.68 -6.49 -6.11
C GLU A 13 -5.39 -6.22 -4.77
N ASP A 14 -5.83 -7.28 -4.09
CA ASP A 14 -6.44 -7.19 -2.76
C ASP A 14 -5.46 -6.61 -1.73
N GLU A 15 -4.19 -7.03 -1.75
CA GLU A 15 -3.15 -6.50 -0.86
C GLU A 15 -2.90 -5.00 -1.13
N ILE A 16 -2.78 -4.59 -2.40
CA ILE A 16 -2.65 -3.17 -2.78
C ILE A 16 -3.83 -2.36 -2.23
N ARG A 17 -5.04 -2.90 -2.31
CA ARG A 17 -6.26 -2.25 -1.79
C ARG A 17 -6.22 -2.12 -0.28
N ALA A 18 -5.88 -3.18 0.44
CA ALA A 18 -5.77 -3.18 1.90
C ALA A 18 -4.73 -2.16 2.38
N GLU A 19 -3.54 -2.17 1.79
CA GLU A 19 -2.46 -1.23 2.07
C GLU A 19 -2.89 0.23 1.81
N THR A 20 -3.62 0.47 0.72
CA THR A 20 -4.16 1.80 0.38
C THR A 20 -5.14 2.32 1.43
N ILE A 21 -6.05 1.47 1.89
CA ILE A 21 -7.00 1.84 2.94
C ILE A 21 -6.25 2.18 4.21
N THR A 22 -5.32 1.31 4.65
CA THR A 22 -4.52 1.52 5.86
C THR A 22 -3.73 2.84 5.81
N ALA A 23 -3.01 3.11 4.72
CA ALA A 23 -2.24 4.35 4.56
C ALA A 23 -3.12 5.60 4.66
N LYS A 24 -4.29 5.60 3.99
CA LYS A 24 -5.23 6.71 4.02
C LYS A 24 -5.85 6.91 5.39
N THR A 25 -6.22 5.82 6.07
CA THR A 25 -6.75 5.87 7.42
C THR A 25 -5.72 6.43 8.40
N LEU A 26 -4.46 6.01 8.31
CA LEU A 26 -3.38 6.54 9.16
C LEU A 26 -3.17 8.04 8.95
N ASN A 27 -3.14 8.51 7.71
CA ASN A 27 -3.06 9.94 7.40
C ASN A 27 -4.27 10.72 7.93
N TRP A 28 -5.48 10.15 7.79
CA TRP A 28 -6.68 10.77 8.35
C TRP A 28 -6.60 10.87 9.87
N CYS A 29 -6.17 9.81 10.56
CA CYS A 29 -5.95 9.82 12.01
C CYS A 29 -4.89 10.86 12.41
N ALA A 30 -3.78 10.96 11.67
CA ALA A 30 -2.73 11.96 11.92
C ALA A 30 -3.28 13.38 11.82
N ALA A 31 -4.13 13.66 10.83
CA ALA A 31 -4.78 14.96 10.64
C ALA A 31 -5.74 15.33 11.79
N GLN A 32 -6.21 14.37 12.59
CA GLN A 32 -7.03 14.61 13.77
C GLN A 32 -6.22 14.69 15.08
N CYS A 33 -4.91 14.46 15.04
CA CYS A 33 -4.06 14.48 16.22
C CYS A 33 -3.61 15.90 16.57
N HIS A 34 -3.65 16.22 17.86
CA HIS A 34 -3.10 17.46 18.41
C HIS A 34 -1.69 17.25 19.01
N ASP A 35 -1.34 15.99 19.31
CA ASP A 35 0.00 15.63 19.75
C ASP A 35 0.91 15.44 18.53
N GLU A 36 1.93 16.29 18.42
CA GLU A 36 2.85 16.30 17.27
C GLU A 36 3.71 15.03 17.16
N THR A 37 4.00 14.37 18.29
CA THR A 37 4.79 13.13 18.29
C THR A 37 3.96 11.97 17.72
N LEU A 38 2.71 11.86 18.16
CA LEU A 38 1.76 10.85 17.67
C LEU A 38 1.42 11.10 16.20
N LYS A 39 1.17 12.35 15.82
CA LYS A 39 0.93 12.74 14.42
C LYS A 39 2.09 12.33 13.52
N SER A 40 3.32 12.71 13.88
CA SER A 40 4.53 12.34 13.12
C SER A 40 4.70 10.83 13.00
N THR A 41 4.36 10.09 14.07
CA THR A 41 4.41 8.62 14.06
C THR A 41 3.40 8.03 13.08
N LEU A 42 2.16 8.52 13.08
CA LEU A 42 1.10 8.08 12.18
C LEU A 42 1.42 8.40 10.71
N GLU A 43 1.97 9.59 10.43
CA GLU A 43 2.43 10.00 9.10
C GLU A 43 3.56 9.09 8.60
N ALA A 44 4.55 8.79 9.45
CA ALA A 44 5.64 7.88 9.11
C ALA A 44 5.15 6.44 8.86
N MET A 45 4.12 5.99 9.59
CA MET A 45 3.49 4.70 9.32
C MET A 45 2.74 4.73 7.98
N ALA A 46 1.98 5.78 7.69
CA ALA A 46 1.27 5.94 6.43
C ALA A 46 2.24 5.94 5.24
N GLU A 47 3.38 6.63 5.34
CA GLU A 47 4.42 6.66 4.32
C GLU A 47 4.98 5.25 4.03
N LYS A 48 5.22 4.44 5.06
CA LYS A 48 5.68 3.04 4.88
C LYS A 48 4.68 2.22 4.07
N HIS A 49 3.39 2.36 4.35
CA HIS A 49 2.33 1.69 3.58
C HIS A 49 2.28 2.23 2.13
N GLN A 50 2.46 3.54 1.92
CA GLN A 50 2.55 4.13 0.57
C GLN A 50 3.71 3.57 -0.26
N LEU A 51 4.89 3.41 0.35
CA LEU A 51 6.05 2.79 -0.30
C LEU A 51 5.75 1.33 -0.68
N LYS A 52 5.12 0.57 0.22
CA LYS A 52 4.71 -0.82 -0.06
C LYS A 52 3.71 -0.91 -1.21
N ILE A 53 2.73 -0.01 -1.28
CA ILE A 53 1.80 0.09 -2.42
C ILE A 53 2.56 0.33 -3.72
N ALA A 54 3.53 1.24 -3.73
CA ALA A 54 4.31 1.54 -4.92
C ALA A 54 5.11 0.32 -5.40
N ASP A 55 5.70 -0.45 -4.47
CA ASP A 55 6.46 -1.65 -4.81
C ASP A 55 5.56 -2.79 -5.31
N LEU A 56 4.43 -3.03 -4.64
CA LEU A 56 3.43 -4.01 -5.09
C LEU A 56 2.85 -3.64 -6.46
N SER A 57 2.57 -2.36 -6.70
CA SER A 57 2.06 -1.87 -7.98
C SER A 57 3.08 -2.04 -9.10
N LYS A 58 4.37 -1.78 -8.83
CA LYS A 58 5.46 -2.06 -9.79
C LYS A 58 5.56 -3.55 -10.09
N TYR A 59 5.45 -4.40 -9.07
CA TYR A 59 5.47 -5.85 -9.23
C TYR A 59 4.30 -6.34 -10.08
N PHE A 60 3.07 -5.92 -9.75
CA PHE A 60 1.85 -6.23 -10.49
C PHE A 60 1.97 -5.82 -11.97
N ASN A 61 2.37 -4.58 -12.25
CA ASN A 61 2.50 -4.08 -13.62
C ASN A 61 3.58 -4.81 -14.44
N ARG A 62 4.68 -5.24 -13.81
CA ARG A 62 5.70 -6.07 -14.49
C ARG A 62 5.15 -7.43 -14.90
N THR A 63 4.24 -7.99 -14.10
CA THR A 63 3.60 -9.28 -14.41
C THR A 63 2.45 -9.14 -15.42
N SER A 64 1.75 -8.00 -15.44
CA SER A 64 0.69 -7.72 -16.42
C SER A 64 1.21 -7.35 -17.81
N ASN A 65 2.43 -6.80 -17.93
CA ASN A 65 3.07 -6.46 -19.22
C ASN A 65 3.64 -7.66 -20.00
N ILE A 66 3.36 -8.89 -19.57
CA ILE A 66 3.82 -10.13 -20.22
C ILE A 66 2.69 -10.76 -21.08
N GLN A 67 1.52 -10.12 -21.16
CA GLN A 67 0.42 -10.54 -22.06
C GLN A 67 0.62 -10.08 -23.50
#